data_AF-A0A3D3S6D2-F1
#
_entry.id   AF-A0A3D3S6D2-F1
#
_cell.length_a   1.000
_cell.length_b   1.000
_cell.length_c   1.000
_cell.angle_alpha   90.00
_cell.angle_beta   90.00
_cell.angle_gamma   90.00
#
_symmetry.space_group_name_H-M   'P 1'
#
loop_
_entity.id
_entity.type
_entity.pdbx_description
1 polymer ?
#
loop_
_entity_poly.entity_id
_entity_poly.type
_entity_poly.pdbx_seq_one_letter_code
_entity_poly.pdbx_strand_id
1 'polypeptide(L)'
;MSRRAVLADPPNTTPEEPTMSHVSAPGFVDVIRARQPEVGDAVARLFEAAFAPGELPLKIKLLIALAIDAAGRHPNGCLHIADMAREAGATERELDETLAVIAALCGTGGLATASGVFPQLRGAGFGGL
;
A
#
# COMPACT_ATOMS: atom_id res chain seq x y z
N MET A 1 29.62 -34.47 -0.08
CA MET A 1 28.38 -33.75 0.29
C MET A 1 28.76 -32.62 1.23
N SER A 2 28.88 -31.39 0.72
CA SER A 2 29.37 -30.22 1.44
C SER A 2 28.19 -29.42 2.02
N ARG A 3 28.10 -29.30 3.34
CA ARG A 3 27.18 -28.36 4.02
C ARG A 3 27.94 -27.06 4.29
N ARG A 4 27.60 -26.01 3.54
CA ARG A 4 28.10 -24.65 3.77
C ARG A 4 27.39 -24.11 5.02
N ALA A 5 28.12 -23.91 6.10
CA ALA A 5 27.61 -23.22 7.28
C ALA A 5 27.36 -21.75 6.91
N VAL A 6 26.11 -21.31 6.98
CA VAL A 6 25.74 -19.90 6.89
C VAL A 6 25.94 -19.31 8.29
N LEU A 7 26.92 -18.42 8.41
CA LEU A 7 27.12 -17.58 9.59
C LEU A 7 25.88 -16.66 9.70
N ALA A 8 25.14 -16.73 10.80
CA ALA A 8 24.08 -15.78 11.09
C ALA A 8 24.69 -14.54 11.75
N ASP A 9 24.35 -13.35 11.27
CA ASP A 9 24.70 -12.09 11.93
C ASP A 9 23.88 -11.91 13.22
N PRO A 10 24.45 -11.27 14.26
CA PRO A 10 23.77 -11.06 15.53
C PRO A 10 22.59 -10.08 15.39
N PRO A 11 21.53 -10.20 16.23
CA PRO A 11 20.36 -9.34 16.13
C PRO A 11 20.71 -7.91 16.52
N ASN A 12 20.55 -6.98 15.57
CA ASN A 12 20.63 -5.55 15.82
C ASN A 12 19.38 -5.11 16.59
N THR A 13 19.54 -4.77 17.87
CA THR A 13 18.47 -4.25 18.72
C THR A 13 18.44 -2.72 18.66
N THR A 14 17.44 -2.16 18.01
CA THR A 14 17.06 -0.74 18.17
C THR A 14 15.67 -0.63 18.81
N PRO A 15 15.39 0.45 19.57
CA PRO A 15 14.24 0.54 20.46
C PRO A 15 12.92 0.60 19.68
N GLU A 16 11.91 -0.16 20.14
CA GLU A 16 10.56 -0.22 19.56
C GLU A 16 9.86 1.14 19.61
N GLU A 17 9.66 1.75 18.44
CA GLU A 17 8.72 2.84 18.21
C GLU A 17 7.26 2.30 18.21
N PRO A 18 6.28 3.10 18.66
CA PRO A 18 4.94 2.60 18.98
C PRO A 18 4.24 2.01 17.74
N THR A 19 4.00 0.70 17.80
CA THR A 19 3.45 -0.14 16.74
C THR A 19 1.94 0.05 16.59
N MET A 20 1.53 0.94 15.68
CA MET A 20 0.24 0.79 14.98
C MET A 20 0.43 -0.22 13.84
N SER A 21 0.71 -1.48 14.19
CA SER A 21 1.26 -2.50 13.27
C SER A 21 0.23 -3.34 12.51
N HIS A 22 -1.03 -2.91 12.43
CA HIS A 22 -2.02 -3.63 11.65
C HIS A 22 -2.88 -2.69 10.82
N VAL A 23 -2.84 -2.89 9.51
CA VAL A 23 -3.85 -2.36 8.60
C VAL A 23 -5.11 -3.16 8.83
N SER A 24 -6.16 -2.52 9.35
CA SER A 24 -7.48 -3.16 9.46
C SER A 24 -8.02 -3.46 8.07
N ALA A 25 -8.84 -4.51 7.95
CA ALA A 25 -9.55 -4.81 6.72
C ALA A 25 -10.32 -3.55 6.24
N PRO A 26 -10.30 -3.24 4.93
CA PRO A 26 -11.01 -2.07 4.40
C PRO A 26 -12.51 -2.12 4.71
N GLY A 27 -13.16 -0.97 4.87
CA GLY A 27 -14.59 -0.91 5.24
C GLY A 27 -15.56 -1.60 4.27
N PHE A 28 -15.17 -1.83 3.01
CA PHE A 28 -15.98 -2.65 2.09
C PHE A 28 -16.06 -4.13 2.53
N VAL A 29 -15.11 -4.61 3.34
CA VAL A 29 -15.10 -5.97 3.87
C VAL A 29 -16.26 -6.17 4.85
N ASP A 30 -16.63 -5.15 5.62
CA ASP A 30 -17.79 -5.22 6.51
C ASP A 30 -19.11 -5.34 5.74
N VAL A 31 -19.21 -4.74 4.55
CA VAL A 31 -20.37 -4.87 3.67
C VAL A 31 -20.56 -6.32 3.24
N ILE A 32 -19.49 -7.02 2.84
CA ILE A 32 -19.59 -8.43 2.45
C ILE A 32 -19.76 -9.33 3.68
N ARG A 33 -19.12 -9.04 4.82
CA ARG A 33 -19.29 -9.80 6.07
C ARG A 33 -20.75 -9.78 6.55
N ALA A 34 -21.44 -8.66 6.41
CA ALA A 34 -22.86 -8.55 6.78
C ALA A 34 -23.81 -9.41 5.91
N ARG A 35 -23.37 -9.81 4.71
CA ARG A 35 -24.20 -10.55 3.72
C ARG A 35 -23.74 -11.99 3.50
N GLN A 36 -22.45 -12.22 3.59
CA GLN A 36 -21.75 -13.49 3.38
C GLN A 36 -20.60 -13.58 4.39
N PRO A 37 -20.89 -13.94 5.65
CA PRO A 37 -19.93 -13.87 6.75
C PRO A 37 -18.64 -14.64 6.47
N GLU A 38 -18.74 -15.88 5.98
CA GLU A 38 -17.58 -16.72 5.69
C GLU A 38 -16.65 -16.10 4.64
N VAL A 39 -17.22 -15.47 3.60
CA VAL A 39 -16.47 -14.77 2.56
C VAL A 39 -15.82 -13.52 3.13
N GLY A 40 -16.56 -12.72 3.90
CA GLY A 40 -16.02 -11.51 4.52
C GLY A 40 -14.86 -11.81 5.47
N ASP A 41 -14.97 -12.86 6.28
CA ASP A 41 -13.89 -13.28 7.17
C ASP A 41 -12.68 -13.84 6.43
N ALA A 42 -12.90 -14.57 5.33
CA ALA A 42 -11.80 -15.03 4.48
C ALA A 42 -11.06 -13.84 3.84
N VAL A 43 -11.78 -12.84 3.34
CA VAL A 43 -11.20 -11.63 2.76
C VAL A 43 -10.45 -10.81 3.82
N ALA A 44 -11.04 -10.62 5.01
CA ALA A 44 -10.38 -9.92 6.10
C ALA A 44 -9.03 -10.56 6.47
N ARG A 45 -9.01 -11.89 6.65
CA ARG A 45 -7.78 -12.65 6.94
C ARG A 45 -6.76 -12.54 5.82
N LEU A 46 -7.19 -12.50 4.56
CA LEU A 46 -6.29 -12.31 3.42
C LEU A 46 -5.60 -10.94 3.50
N PHE A 47 -6.35 -9.87 3.72
CA PHE A 47 -5.78 -8.52 3.85
C PHE A 47 -4.82 -8.42 5.03
N GLU A 48 -5.22 -8.93 6.19
CA GLU A 48 -4.38 -8.94 7.39
C GLU A 48 -3.06 -9.69 7.14
N ALA A 49 -3.12 -10.90 6.58
CA ALA A 49 -1.92 -11.68 6.28
C ALA A 49 -1.03 -11.03 5.21
N ALA A 50 -1.62 -10.44 4.17
CA ALA A 50 -0.86 -9.80 3.09
C ALA A 50 -0.10 -8.57 3.57
N PHE A 51 -0.72 -7.75 4.43
CA PHE A 51 -0.14 -6.50 4.94
C PHE A 51 0.57 -6.66 6.29
N ALA A 52 0.57 -7.84 6.91
CA ALA A 52 1.34 -8.11 8.12
C ALA A 52 2.85 -7.77 7.95
N PRO A 53 3.56 -7.38 9.01
CA PRO A 53 5.01 -7.16 8.99
C PRO A 53 5.77 -8.40 8.47
N GLY A 54 6.87 -8.17 7.74
CA GLY A 54 7.73 -9.21 7.20
C GLY A 54 8.92 -8.61 6.45
N GLU A 55 9.52 -9.37 5.53
CA GLU A 55 10.70 -8.95 4.74
C GLU A 55 10.48 -7.66 3.94
N LEU A 56 9.27 -7.47 3.41
CA LEU A 56 8.85 -6.19 2.84
C LEU A 56 8.21 -5.36 3.95
N PRO A 57 8.75 -4.17 4.26
CA PRO A 57 8.12 -3.24 5.18
C PRO A 57 6.70 -2.88 4.73
N LEU A 58 5.80 -2.64 5.68
CA LEU A 58 4.40 -2.32 5.40
C LEU A 58 4.25 -1.17 4.40
N LYS A 59 5.02 -0.08 4.56
CA LYS A 59 5.00 1.05 3.62
C LYS A 59 5.27 0.63 2.17
N ILE A 60 6.19 -0.31 1.94
CA ILE A 60 6.52 -0.79 0.59
C ILE A 60 5.37 -1.60 0.01
N LYS A 61 4.71 -2.44 0.81
CA LYS A 61 3.50 -3.17 0.39
C LYS A 61 2.37 -2.22 0.01
N LEU A 62 2.21 -1.13 0.75
CA LEU A 62 1.21 -0.10 0.46
C LEU A 62 1.55 0.70 -0.80
N LEU A 63 2.82 1.03 -1.05
CA LEU A 63 3.24 1.66 -2.31
C LEU A 63 2.99 0.75 -3.52
N ILE A 64 3.17 -0.57 -3.37
CA ILE A 64 2.78 -1.54 -4.40
C ILE A 64 1.27 -1.52 -4.62
N ALA A 65 0.47 -1.51 -3.55
CA ALA A 65 -0.99 -1.44 -3.64
C ALA A 65 -1.46 -0.14 -4.33
N LEU A 66 -0.79 0.99 -4.06
CA LEU A 66 -1.05 2.28 -4.72
C LEU A 66 -0.85 2.17 -6.24
N ALA A 67 0.25 1.53 -6.67
CA ALA A 67 0.50 1.31 -8.09
C ALA A 67 -0.56 0.42 -8.75
N ILE A 68 -1.06 -0.59 -8.03
CA ILE A 68 -2.15 -1.47 -8.51
C ILE A 68 -3.46 -0.70 -8.66
N ASP A 69 -3.85 0.11 -7.68
CA ASP A 69 -5.06 0.94 -7.77
C ASP A 69 -4.96 2.00 -8.88
N ALA A 70 -3.78 2.58 -9.07
CA ALA A 70 -3.53 3.52 -10.17
C ALA A 70 -3.65 2.82 -11.53
N ALA A 71 -3.11 1.60 -11.66
CA ALA A 71 -3.26 0.78 -12.86
C ALA A 71 -4.73 0.46 -13.15
N GLY A 72 -5.52 0.16 -12.11
CA GLY A 72 -6.97 -0.09 -12.17
C GLY A 72 -7.85 1.15 -12.36
N ARG A 73 -7.28 2.37 -12.34
CA ARG A 73 -8.03 3.65 -12.40
C ARG A 73 -9.00 3.81 -11.22
N HIS A 74 -8.56 3.44 -10.02
CA HIS A 74 -9.34 3.56 -8.79
C HIS A 74 -8.89 4.77 -7.95
N PRO A 75 -9.35 6.00 -8.24
CA PRO A 75 -8.84 7.21 -7.56
C PRO A 75 -9.10 7.19 -6.04
N ASN A 76 -10.24 6.68 -5.59
CA ASN A 76 -10.54 6.53 -4.16
C ASN A 76 -9.63 5.49 -3.48
N GLY A 77 -9.27 4.42 -4.22
CA GLY A 77 -8.31 3.42 -3.76
C GLY A 77 -6.94 4.05 -3.58
N CYS A 78 -6.44 4.75 -4.59
CA CYS A 78 -5.17 5.48 -4.53
C CYS A 78 -5.10 6.42 -3.31
N LEU A 79 -6.15 7.22 -3.08
CA LEU A 79 -6.24 8.12 -1.93
C LEU A 79 -6.10 7.37 -0.61
N HIS A 80 -6.93 6.34 -0.42
CA HIS A 80 -6.95 5.57 0.82
C HIS A 80 -5.64 4.84 1.08
N ILE A 81 -5.06 4.20 0.05
CA ILE A 81 -3.78 3.50 0.17
C ILE A 81 -2.64 4.48 0.46
N ALA A 82 -2.63 5.67 -0.16
CA ALA A 82 -1.58 6.66 0.09
C ALA A 82 -1.63 7.19 1.53
N ASP A 83 -2.82 7.40 2.09
CA ASP A 83 -2.96 7.80 3.49
C ASP A 83 -2.44 6.71 4.44
N MET A 84 -2.80 5.44 4.20
CA MET A 84 -2.23 4.32 4.95
C MET A 84 -0.71 4.21 4.79
N ALA A 85 -0.18 4.48 3.60
CA ALA A 85 1.26 4.44 3.36
C ALA A 85 1.98 5.50 4.20
N ARG A 86 1.44 6.71 4.30
CA ARG A 86 1.96 7.78 5.17
C ARG A 86 1.90 7.39 6.65
N GLU A 87 0.79 6.81 7.10
CA GLU A 87 0.66 6.29 8.46
C GLU A 87 1.69 5.20 8.76
N ALA A 88 2.05 4.39 7.75
CA ALA A 88 3.11 3.39 7.83
C ALA A 88 4.55 3.97 7.67
N GLY A 89 4.70 5.29 7.62
CA GLY A 89 5.99 5.98 7.54
C GLY A 89 6.54 6.15 6.12
N ALA A 90 5.70 6.06 5.08
CA ALA A 90 6.09 6.46 3.73
C ALA A 90 6.27 7.99 3.67
N THR A 91 7.35 8.42 3.03
CA THR A 91 7.63 9.83 2.78
C THR A 91 6.97 10.31 1.48
N GLU A 92 6.75 11.62 1.35
CA GLU A 92 6.26 12.19 0.08
C GLU A 92 7.21 11.89 -1.09
N ARG A 93 8.53 11.77 -0.84
CA ARG A 93 9.51 11.39 -1.87
C ARG A 93 9.33 9.94 -2.35
N GLU A 94 9.00 9.02 -1.44
CA GLU A 94 8.69 7.63 -1.82
C GLU A 94 7.39 7.55 -2.64
N LEU A 95 6.40 8.41 -2.33
CA LEU A 95 5.19 8.56 -3.15
C LEU A 95 5.52 9.13 -4.54
N ASP A 96 6.34 10.18 -4.61
CA ASP A 96 6.80 10.77 -5.89
C ASP A 96 7.49 9.74 -6.79
N GLU A 97 8.42 8.95 -6.23
CA GLU A 97 9.10 7.88 -6.96
C GLU A 97 8.12 6.79 -7.42
N THR A 98 7.14 6.46 -6.59
CA THR A 98 6.07 5.52 -6.95
C THR A 98 5.22 6.06 -8.11
N LEU A 99 4.87 7.35 -8.10
CA LEU A 99 4.15 8.00 -9.20
C LEU A 99 4.96 8.02 -10.50
N ALA A 100 6.28 8.18 -10.42
CA ALA A 100 7.15 8.07 -11.60
C ALA A 100 7.11 6.66 -12.21
N VAL A 101 7.13 5.62 -11.38
CA VAL A 101 6.96 4.22 -11.84
C VAL A 101 5.57 4.00 -12.45
N ILE A 102 4.52 4.54 -11.83
CA ILE A 102 3.14 4.49 -12.35
C ILE A 102 3.08 5.18 -13.72
N ALA A 103 3.68 6.37 -13.88
CA ALA A 103 3.70 7.07 -15.15
C ALA A 103 4.40 6.25 -16.25
N ALA A 104 5.52 5.61 -15.91
CA ALA A 104 6.29 4.78 -16.84
C ALA A 104 5.54 3.52 -17.30
N LEU A 105 4.82 2.85 -16.39
CA LEU A 105 4.20 1.55 -16.67
C LEU A 105 2.69 1.61 -16.96
N CYS A 106 1.99 2.61 -16.43
CA CYS A 106 0.53 2.76 -16.56
C CYS A 106 0.12 3.97 -17.42
N GLY A 107 1.10 4.74 -17.92
CA GLY A 107 0.91 5.93 -18.74
C GLY A 107 0.28 7.11 -17.99
N THR A 108 -0.07 8.15 -18.75
CA THR A 108 -0.62 9.40 -18.21
C THR A 108 -1.96 9.20 -17.47
N GLY A 109 -2.77 8.20 -17.85
CA GLY A 109 -4.01 7.89 -17.14
C GLY A 109 -3.78 7.28 -15.75
N GLY A 110 -2.72 6.50 -15.57
CA GLY A 110 -2.36 5.97 -14.25
C GLY A 110 -1.83 7.07 -13.37
N LEU A 111 -0.94 7.91 -13.93
CA LEU A 111 -0.43 9.10 -13.25
C LEU A 111 -1.58 10.02 -12.83
N ALA A 112 -2.52 10.33 -13.75
CA ALA A 112 -3.70 11.14 -13.47
C ALA A 112 -4.50 10.65 -12.26
N THR A 113 -4.71 9.34 -12.20
CA THR A 113 -5.45 8.68 -11.12
C THR A 113 -4.69 8.79 -9.80
N ALA A 114 -3.38 8.55 -9.83
CA ALA A 114 -2.52 8.59 -8.65
C ALA A 114 -2.26 10.02 -8.14
N SER A 115 -2.22 11.04 -9.01
CA SER A 115 -1.91 12.43 -8.61
C SER A 115 -2.86 13.01 -7.56
N GLY A 116 -4.09 12.48 -7.45
CA GLY A 116 -5.04 12.89 -6.42
C GLY A 116 -4.57 12.65 -4.97
N VAL A 117 -3.56 11.79 -4.77
CA VAL A 117 -2.98 11.50 -3.44
C VAL A 117 -2.31 12.71 -2.79
N PHE A 118 -1.97 13.73 -3.58
CA PHE A 118 -1.47 15.02 -3.09
C PHE A 118 -2.62 16.02 -3.05
N PRO A 119 -3.04 16.50 -1.85
CA PRO A 119 -4.16 17.44 -1.73
C PRO A 119 -4.04 18.69 -2.62
N GLN A 120 -2.81 19.17 -2.85
CA GLN A 120 -2.53 20.36 -3.66
C GLN A 120 -2.71 20.11 -5.17
N LEU A 121 -2.70 18.84 -5.60
CA LEU A 121 -2.88 18.42 -6.98
C LEU A 121 -4.29 17.88 -7.23
N ARG A 122 -5.16 17.82 -6.20
CA ARG A 122 -6.57 17.49 -6.37
C ARG A 122 -7.23 18.56 -7.24
N GLY A 123 -7.67 18.18 -8.44
CA GLY A 123 -8.23 19.09 -9.44
C GLY A 123 -7.21 19.64 -10.46
N ALA A 124 -5.92 19.36 -10.29
CA ALA A 124 -4.89 19.74 -11.26
C ALA A 124 -4.86 18.84 -12.52
N GLY A 125 -5.71 17.81 -12.59
CA GLY A 125 -5.78 16.87 -13.71
C GLY A 125 -7.15 16.85 -14.38
N PHE A 126 -7.18 17.19 -15.68
CA PHE A 126 -8.26 16.95 -16.66
C PHE A 126 -9.51 17.85 -16.64
N GLY A 127 -9.45 19.05 -16.07
CA GLY A 127 -10.50 20.07 -16.26
C GLY A 127 -10.53 20.73 -17.65
N GLY A 128 -9.94 20.13 -18.70
CA GLY A 128 -9.74 20.80 -20.00
C GLY A 128 -9.21 19.95 -21.15
N LEU A 129 -9.46 18.63 -21.14
CA LEU A 129 -9.33 17.77 -22.33
C LEU A 129 -10.68 17.12 -22.63
#